data_AF-A0A921ZQA2-F1
#
_entry.id   AF-A0A921ZQA2-F1
#
_cell.length_a   1.000
_cell.length_b   1.000
_cell.length_c   1.000
_cell.angle_alpha   90.00
_cell.angle_beta   90.00
_cell.angle_gamma   90.00
#
_symmetry.space_group_name_H-M   'P 1'
#
loop_
_entity.id
_entity.type
_entity.pdbx_description
1 polymer ?
#
loop_
_entity_poly.entity_id
_entity_poly.type
_entity_poly.pdbx_seq_one_letter_code
_entity_poly.pdbx_strand_id
1 'polypeptide(L)'
;VISYDSSRGGVSVVTEKGAATTSYLLVQDAAPSDSGRYSCSPSNAEVASVRVHVLNGERPAAMQTGSAGLSNSSRCIVALLVACAAHARLLRAHLAS
;
A
#
# COMPACT_ATOMS: atom_id res chain seq x y z
N VAL A 1 -18.11 -11.65 15.21
CA VAL A 1 -18.43 -12.89 14.48
C VAL A 1 -19.75 -12.64 13.77
N ILE A 2 -19.81 -12.75 12.45
CA ILE A 2 -21.05 -12.57 11.67
C ILE A 2 -21.54 -13.98 11.30
N SER A 3 -22.77 -14.30 11.70
CA SER A 3 -23.40 -15.61 11.52
C SER A 3 -24.68 -15.50 10.68
N TYR A 4 -25.25 -16.65 10.29
CA TYR A 4 -26.51 -16.76 9.55
C TYR A 4 -27.69 -16.02 10.22
N ASP A 5 -27.64 -15.84 11.55
CA ASP A 5 -28.61 -15.19 12.42
C ASP A 5 -28.13 -13.83 12.96
N SER A 6 -27.21 -13.18 12.26
CA SER A 6 -26.64 -11.89 12.69
C SER A 6 -27.71 -10.82 12.93
N SER A 7 -27.72 -10.22 14.13
CA SER A 7 -28.59 -9.09 14.49
C SER A 7 -28.29 -7.80 13.72
N ARG A 8 -27.21 -7.78 12.92
CA ARG A 8 -26.83 -6.64 12.08
C ARG A 8 -27.92 -6.27 11.08
N GLY A 9 -28.66 -7.25 10.55
CA GLY A 9 -29.48 -7.06 9.36
C GLY A 9 -28.66 -6.87 8.08
N GLY A 10 -29.29 -7.02 6.92
CA GLY A 10 -28.61 -6.92 5.61
C GLY A 10 -27.53 -7.97 5.37
N VAL A 11 -27.53 -9.06 6.15
CA VAL A 11 -26.63 -10.21 5.95
C VAL A 11 -27.45 -11.37 5.41
N SER A 12 -26.99 -12.00 4.34
CA SER A 12 -27.57 -13.23 3.83
C SER A 12 -26.48 -14.22 3.42
N VAL A 13 -26.80 -15.50 3.51
CA VAL A 13 -25.91 -16.56 3.04
C VAL A 13 -26.63 -17.38 1.98
N VAL A 14 -26.01 -17.50 0.81
CA VAL A 14 -26.51 -18.32 -0.30
C VAL A 14 -25.59 -19.51 -0.44
N THR A 15 -26.14 -20.71 -0.50
CA THR A 15 -25.34 -21.93 -0.70
C THR A 15 -25.73 -22.55 -2.02
N GLU A 16 -24.76 -22.66 -2.92
CA GLU A 16 -24.90 -23.33 -4.20
C GLU A 16 -24.32 -24.73 -4.10
N LYS A 17 -25.12 -25.74 -4.45
CA LYS A 17 -24.72 -27.15 -4.41
C LYS A 17 -24.47 -27.63 -5.84
N GLY A 18 -23.27 -28.16 -6.08
CA GLY A 18 -22.87 -28.77 -7.34
C GLY A 18 -21.74 -29.78 -7.12
N ALA A 19 -20.88 -29.98 -8.12
CA ALA A 19 -19.67 -30.80 -7.96
C ALA A 19 -18.75 -30.27 -6.85
N ALA A 20 -18.72 -28.95 -6.67
CA ALA A 20 -18.25 -28.27 -5.46
C ALA A 20 -19.42 -27.53 -4.82
N THR A 21 -19.48 -27.51 -3.48
CA THR A 21 -20.47 -26.71 -2.74
C THR A 21 -19.84 -25.38 -2.36
N THR A 22 -20.46 -24.28 -2.73
CA THR A 22 -19.96 -22.93 -2.45
C THR A 22 -20.95 -22.19 -1.57
N SER A 23 -20.46 -21.54 -0.52
CA SER A 23 -21.26 -20.68 0.35
C SER A 23 -20.84 -19.22 0.15
N TYR A 24 -21.80 -18.38 -0.20
CA TYR A 24 -21.64 -16.95 -0.44
C TYR A 24 -22.23 -16.18 0.74
N LEU A 25 -21.39 -15.41 1.44
CA LEU A 25 -21.84 -14.45 2.45
C LEU A 25 -21.99 -13.07 1.80
N LEU A 26 -23.20 -12.51 1.85
CA LEU A 26 -23.50 -11.18 1.35
C LEU A 26 -23.75 -10.25 2.54
N VAL A 27 -23.08 -9.09 2.54
CA VAL A 27 -23.21 -8.05 3.57
C VAL A 27 -23.56 -6.74 2.86
N GLN A 28 -24.81 -6.31 2.99
CA GLN A 28 -25.33 -5.07 2.42
C GLN A 28 -25.00 -3.86 3.29
N ASP A 29 -24.83 -2.69 2.67
CA ASP A 29 -24.51 -1.42 3.35
C ASP A 29 -23.34 -1.56 4.34
N ALA A 30 -22.24 -2.11 3.87
CA ALA A 30 -21.07 -2.41 4.70
C ALA A 30 -20.49 -1.13 5.34
N ALA A 31 -20.28 -1.17 6.65
CA ALA A 31 -19.68 -0.10 7.44
C ALA A 31 -18.28 -0.52 7.96
N PRO A 32 -17.42 0.43 8.36
CA PRO A 32 -16.11 0.10 8.93
C PRO A 32 -16.15 -0.90 10.10
N SER A 33 -17.24 -0.92 10.88
CA SER A 33 -17.49 -1.88 11.96
C SER A 33 -17.65 -3.34 11.50
N ASP A 34 -17.94 -3.57 10.22
CA ASP A 34 -18.00 -4.91 9.64
C ASP A 34 -16.61 -5.47 9.34
N SER A 35 -15.55 -4.65 9.42
CA SER A 35 -14.18 -5.11 9.29
C SER A 35 -13.85 -6.16 10.35
N GLY A 36 -13.14 -7.22 9.95
CA GLY A 36 -12.81 -8.28 10.88
C GLY A 36 -12.36 -9.56 10.22
N ARG A 37 -12.27 -10.62 11.03
CA ARG A 37 -12.00 -11.98 10.56
C ARG A 37 -13.33 -12.69 10.31
N TYR A 38 -13.51 -13.13 9.08
CA TYR A 38 -14.62 -13.93 8.62
C TYR A 38 -14.13 -15.36 8.49
N SER A 39 -14.87 -16.32 9.05
CA SER A 39 -14.51 -17.73 9.05
C SER A 39 -15.67 -18.56 8.50
N CYS A 40 -15.36 -19.39 7.52
CA CYS A 40 -16.26 -20.42 6.99
C CYS A 40 -15.96 -21.73 7.70
N SER A 41 -16.94 -22.29 8.39
CA SER A 41 -16.80 -23.53 9.18
C SER A 41 -17.86 -24.55 8.76
N PRO A 42 -17.69 -25.21 7.60
CA PRO A 42 -18.60 -26.27 7.16
C PRO A 42 -18.52 -27.50 8.10
N SER A 43 -19.58 -28.29 8.19
CA SER A 43 -19.64 -29.47 9.07
C SER A 43 -18.80 -30.66 8.58
N ASN A 44 -18.37 -30.64 7.32
CA ASN A 44 -17.73 -31.76 6.63
C ASN A 44 -16.39 -31.39 5.96
N ALA A 45 -15.81 -30.25 6.30
CA ALA A 45 -14.51 -29.82 5.79
C ALA A 45 -13.80 -28.90 6.79
N GLU A 46 -12.54 -28.56 6.50
CA GLU A 46 -11.73 -27.69 7.35
C GLU A 46 -12.26 -26.24 7.37
N VAL A 47 -12.03 -25.55 8.49
CA VAL A 47 -12.36 -24.13 8.65
C VAL A 47 -11.41 -23.28 7.81
N ALA A 48 -11.96 -22.40 6.98
CA ALA A 48 -11.20 -21.40 6.24
C ALA A 48 -11.49 -20.00 6.79
N SER A 49 -10.49 -19.11 6.83
CA SER A 49 -10.67 -17.73 7.34
C SER A 49 -10.05 -16.68 6.44
N VAL A 50 -10.71 -15.53 6.35
CA VAL A 50 -10.25 -14.35 5.62
C VAL A 50 -10.38 -13.10 6.50
N ARG A 51 -9.52 -12.11 6.29
CA ARG A 51 -9.64 -10.80 6.93
C ARG A 51 -10.22 -9.79 5.95
N VAL A 52 -11.29 -9.12 6.34
CA VAL A 52 -12.00 -8.11 5.57
C VAL A 52 -11.75 -6.74 6.17
N HIS A 53 -11.51 -5.76 5.31
CA HIS A 53 -11.34 -4.35 5.66
C HIS A 53 -12.38 -3.53 4.88
N VAL A 54 -13.23 -2.81 5.60
CA VAL A 54 -14.21 -1.89 5.03
C VAL A 54 -13.70 -0.46 5.28
N LEU A 55 -13.48 0.27 4.20
CA LEU A 55 -12.92 1.62 4.22
C LEU A 55 -13.99 2.62 3.78
N ASN A 56 -14.12 3.73 4.50
CA ASN A 56 -14.85 4.88 3.98
C ASN A 56 -13.95 5.54 2.93
N GLY A 57 -14.52 5.85 1.75
CA GLY A 57 -13.81 6.35 0.56
C GLY A 57 -12.60 7.23 0.88
N GLU A 58 -11.47 6.87 0.27
CA GLU A 58 -10.17 7.43 0.58
C GLU A 58 -10.15 8.94 0.38
N ARG A 59 -9.61 9.68 1.36
CA ARG A 59 -8.90 10.91 1.02
C ARG A 59 -7.63 10.43 0.34
N PRO A 60 -7.37 10.77 -0.94
CA PRO A 60 -6.11 10.42 -1.57
C PRO A 60 -5.01 10.93 -0.64
N ALA A 61 -4.21 10.04 -0.09
CA ALA A 61 -3.02 10.46 0.63
C ALA A 61 -2.24 11.34 -0.34
N ALA A 62 -1.84 12.54 0.08
CA ALA A 62 -1.01 13.39 -0.74
C ALA A 62 0.25 12.59 -1.05
N MET A 63 0.31 12.02 -2.26
CA MET A 63 1.50 11.38 -2.79
C MET A 63 2.50 12.52 -2.97
N GLN A 64 3.27 12.81 -1.93
CA GLN A 64 4.39 13.72 -2.02
C GLN A 64 5.42 13.04 -2.91
N THR A 65 5.31 13.27 -4.22
CA THR A 65 6.45 13.13 -5.11
C THR A 65 7.50 14.09 -4.56
N GLY A 66 8.53 13.54 -3.92
CA GLY A 66 9.59 14.34 -3.32
C GLY A 66 10.14 15.26 -4.40
N SER A 67 9.89 16.56 -4.27
CA SER A 67 10.62 17.56 -5.02
C SER A 67 12.07 17.37 -4.59
N ALA A 68 12.89 16.78 -5.46
CA ALA A 68 14.33 16.78 -5.29
C ALA A 68 14.73 18.25 -5.13
N GLY A 69 15.00 18.64 -3.89
CA GLY A 69 15.41 19.99 -3.54
C GLY A 69 16.75 20.26 -4.18
N LEU A 70 16.76 20.70 -5.44
CA LEU A 70 17.87 21.43 -6.05
C LEU A 70 17.91 22.86 -5.48
N SER A 71 17.63 23.01 -4.19
CA SER A 71 17.79 24.27 -3.48
C SER A 71 19.27 24.38 -3.13
N ASN A 72 19.93 25.37 -3.75
CA ASN A 72 21.32 25.79 -3.55
C ASN A 72 22.42 25.16 -4.44
N SER A 73 22.06 24.60 -5.59
CA SER A 73 22.99 23.94 -6.54
C SER A 73 24.08 24.86 -7.12
N SER A 74 23.84 26.17 -7.26
CA SER A 74 24.78 27.10 -7.92
C SER A 74 26.12 27.23 -7.20
N ARG A 75 26.13 27.35 -5.87
CA ARG A 75 27.39 27.53 -5.11
C ARG A 75 28.24 26.28 -5.09
N CYS A 76 27.62 25.10 -4.99
CA CYS A 76 28.32 23.82 -5.06
C CYS A 76 28.92 23.58 -6.45
N ILE A 77 28.18 23.87 -7.52
CA ILE A 77 28.68 23.74 -8.90
C ILE A 77 29.87 24.67 -9.12
N VAL A 78 29.78 25.95 -8.72
CA VAL A 78 30.88 26.91 -8.88
C VAL A 78 32.11 26.48 -8.09
N ALA A 79 31.96 26.02 -6.85
CA ALA A 79 33.07 25.54 -6.03
C ALA A 79 33.79 24.33 -6.66
N LEU A 80 33.04 23.37 -7.19
CA LEU A 80 33.60 22.19 -7.86
C LEU A 80 34.37 22.56 -9.14
N LEU A 81 33.85 23.48 -9.93
CA LEU A 81 34.52 23.95 -11.15
C LEU A 81 35.85 24.65 -10.84
N VAL A 82 35.87 25.50 -9.80
CA VAL A 82 37.09 26.20 -9.37
C VAL A 82 38.14 25.20 -8.86
N ALA A 83 37.73 24.24 -8.02
CA ALA A 83 38.61 23.19 -7.51
C ALA A 83 39.21 22.36 -8.64
N CYS A 84 38.39 21.96 -9.62
CA CYS A 84 38.84 21.20 -10.78
C CYS A 84 39.83 22.00 -11.66
N ALA A 85 39.54 23.28 -11.91
CA ALA A 85 40.44 24.14 -12.68
C ALA A 85 41.78 24.37 -11.97
N ALA A 86 41.78 24.55 -10.64
CA ALA A 86 43.00 24.67 -9.86
C ALA A 86 43.83 23.37 -9.89
N HIS A 87 43.16 22.22 -9.77
CA HIS A 87 43.83 20.92 -9.81
C HIS A 87 44.47 20.64 -11.19
N ALA A 88 43.76 20.95 -12.28
CA ALA A 88 44.29 20.82 -13.63
C ALA A 88 45.48 21.75 -13.90
N ARG A 89 45.46 22.98 -13.36
CA ARG A 89 46.59 23.92 -13.46
C ARG A 89 47.81 23.42 -12.70
N LEU A 90 47.63 22.88 -11.49
CA LEU A 90 48.72 22.34 -10.69
C LEU A 90 49.35 21.10 -11.33
N LEU A 91 48.52 20.19 -11.86
CA LEU A 91 49.00 19.02 -12.61
C LEU A 91 49.82 19.43 -13.84
N ARG A 92 49.34 20.42 -14.60
CA ARG A 92 50.08 20.97 -15.74
C ARG A 92 51.40 21.62 -15.34
N ALA A 93 51.43 22.35 -14.23
CA ALA A 93 52.66 22.94 -13.72
C ALA A 93 53.67 21.86 -13.29
N HIS A 94 53.20 20.75 -12.72
CA HIS A 94 54.08 19.65 -12.29
C HIS A 94 54.62 18.82 -13.45
N LEU A 95 53.90 18.67 -14.56
CA LEU A 95 54.40 18.01 -15.78
C LEU A 95 55.34 18.90 -16.62
N ALA A 96 55.37 20.21 -16.35
CA ALA A 96 56.20 21.18 -17.07
C ALA A 96 57.55 21.48 -16.38
N SER A 97 57.84 20.82 -15.26
CA SER A 97 59.12 20.86 -14.53
C SER A 97 59.84 19.54 -14.63
#